data_AF-A0A151WIA9-F1
#
_entry.id   AF-A0A151WIA9-F1
#
_cell.length_a   1.000
_cell.length_b   1.000
_cell.length_c   1.000
_cell.angle_alpha   90.00
_cell.angle_beta   90.00
_cell.angle_gamma   90.00
#
_symmetry.space_group_name_H-M   'P 1'
#
loop_
_entity.id
_entity.type
_entity.pdbx_description
1 polymer ?
#
loop_
_entity_poly.entity_id
_entity_poly.type
_entity_poly.pdbx_seq_one_letter_code
_entity_poly.pdbx_strand_id
1 'polypeptide(L)'
;MVSTWEDFYAKHPPPQDLAQNEQALKEFTRKHLEAGNKVVLVTSGGTTVPLEHNTVRFVDNFSAGTRGSVSAEYFLEHGYAVIFMYRVKSLEPFSRHFIGQKFLDLLQISDNNENPVITGDTTRTYAEGSIHKISSSGPPTISLQLVPKILAPLVSLWVPKAFVVSFKLETDESLLISKARTALNKYHHNLNFDGNVFQLVIANMLQTRKQQVIIVSKETNYVLSLTNEQLDNGEEIEQLIVRDLVEKHIK
;
A
#
# COMPACT_ATOMS: atom_id res chain seq x y z
N MET A 1 -18.80 -23.35 -6.30
CA MET A 1 -19.34 -21.99 -6.04
C MET A 1 -18.18 -21.11 -5.63
N VAL A 2 -17.97 -19.99 -6.33
CA VAL A 2 -17.00 -18.98 -5.88
C VAL A 2 -17.60 -18.32 -4.66
N SER A 3 -16.92 -18.38 -3.51
CA SER A 3 -17.36 -17.70 -2.28
C SER A 3 -17.54 -16.22 -2.56
N THR A 4 -18.71 -15.67 -2.21
CA THR A 4 -18.94 -14.23 -2.28
C THR A 4 -18.12 -13.51 -1.20
N TRP A 5 -17.97 -12.19 -1.30
CA TRP A 5 -17.24 -11.44 -0.27
C TRP A 5 -18.08 -11.36 1.02
N GLU A 6 -19.40 -11.36 0.89
CA GLU A 6 -20.37 -11.46 1.98
C GLU A 6 -20.16 -12.77 2.76
N ASP A 7 -20.07 -13.91 2.06
CA ASP A 7 -19.77 -15.20 2.68
C ASP A 7 -18.43 -15.22 3.40
N PHE A 8 -17.44 -14.50 2.87
CA PHE A 8 -16.11 -14.42 3.47
C PHE A 8 -16.18 -13.68 4.81
N TYR A 9 -16.80 -12.50 4.87
CA TYR A 9 -16.93 -11.74 6.12
C TYR A 9 -17.91 -12.37 7.10
N ALA A 10 -18.92 -13.12 6.64
CA ALA A 10 -19.79 -13.89 7.53
C ALA A 10 -19.05 -15.02 8.26
N LYS A 11 -18.00 -15.57 7.65
CA LYS A 11 -17.21 -16.69 8.21
C LYS A 11 -15.99 -16.25 9.01
N HIS A 12 -15.52 -15.02 8.83
CA HIS A 12 -14.31 -14.52 9.49
C HIS A 12 -14.67 -13.36 10.42
N PRO A 13 -14.49 -13.50 11.74
CA PRO A 13 -14.81 -12.43 12.68
C PRO A 13 -13.92 -11.20 12.42
N PRO A 14 -14.43 -9.99 12.70
CA PRO A 14 -13.64 -8.78 12.61
C PRO A 14 -12.48 -8.79 13.63
N PRO A 15 -11.39 -8.06 13.35
CA PRO A 15 -10.31 -7.90 14.31
C PRO A 15 -10.76 -7.08 15.52
N GLN A 16 -10.13 -7.31 16.67
CA GLN A 16 -10.55 -6.73 17.96
C GLN A 16 -10.46 -5.20 18.00
N ASP A 17 -9.53 -4.63 17.23
CA ASP A 17 -9.24 -3.20 17.15
C ASP A 17 -10.10 -2.47 16.11
N LEU A 18 -11.02 -3.16 15.41
CA LEU A 18 -11.81 -2.58 14.32
C LEU A 18 -12.59 -1.34 14.78
N ALA A 19 -13.29 -1.41 15.92
CA ALA A 19 -14.13 -0.31 16.41
C ALA A 19 -13.30 0.93 16.76
N GLN A 20 -12.14 0.74 17.37
CA GLN A 20 -11.22 1.82 17.71
C GLN A 20 -10.65 2.47 16.44
N ASN A 21 -10.22 1.66 15.48
CA ASN A 21 -9.69 2.14 14.20
C ASN A 21 -10.77 2.90 13.41
N GLU A 22 -12.00 2.40 13.40
CA GLU A 22 -13.13 3.08 12.75
C GLU A 22 -13.39 4.46 13.36
N GLN A 23 -13.38 4.57 14.69
CA GLN A 23 -13.55 5.86 15.37
C GLN A 23 -12.40 6.82 15.05
N ALA A 24 -11.15 6.35 15.09
CA ALA A 24 -9.98 7.17 14.79
C ALA A 24 -10.01 7.67 13.34
N LEU A 25 -10.37 6.82 12.38
CA LEU A 25 -10.50 7.18 10.97
C LEU A 25 -11.61 8.21 10.76
N LYS A 26 -12.78 8.02 11.38
CA LYS A 26 -13.89 8.99 11.30
C LYS A 26 -13.47 10.37 11.79
N GLU A 27 -12.80 10.44 12.93
CA GLU A 27 -12.35 11.72 13.49
C GLU A 27 -11.27 12.37 12.62
N PHE A 28 -10.28 11.60 12.16
CA PHE A 28 -9.24 12.09 11.26
C PHE A 28 -9.83 12.66 9.96
N THR A 29 -10.68 11.89 9.30
CA THR A 29 -11.30 12.30 8.04
C THR A 29 -12.21 13.52 8.25
N ARG A 30 -13.04 13.53 9.30
CA ARG A 30 -13.91 14.68 9.64
C ARG A 30 -13.09 15.95 9.80
N LYS A 31 -12.07 15.93 10.66
CA LYS A 31 -11.18 17.07 10.91
C LYS A 31 -10.55 17.63 9.62
N HIS A 32 -10.02 16.74 8.77
CA HIS A 32 -9.33 17.18 7.56
C HIS A 32 -10.30 17.69 6.49
N LEU A 33 -11.47 17.06 6.32
CA LEU A 33 -12.48 17.51 5.38
C LEU A 33 -13.11 18.86 5.79
N GLU A 34 -13.36 19.08 7.08
CA GLU A 34 -13.86 20.38 7.59
C GLU A 34 -12.85 21.52 7.36
N ALA A 35 -11.56 21.20 7.40
CA ALA A 35 -10.49 22.14 7.08
C ALA A 35 -10.24 22.32 5.56
N GLY A 36 -11.02 21.66 4.70
CA GLY A 36 -10.88 21.72 3.24
C GLY A 36 -9.70 20.93 2.67
N ASN A 37 -9.07 20.06 3.47
CA ASN A 37 -7.95 19.24 3.00
C ASN A 37 -8.46 18.03 2.21
N LYS A 38 -7.67 17.62 1.21
CA LYS A 38 -7.88 16.35 0.51
C LYS A 38 -7.34 15.20 1.37
N VAL A 39 -8.04 14.08 1.38
CA VAL A 39 -7.62 12.87 2.09
C VAL A 39 -7.25 11.78 1.09
N VAL A 40 -6.15 11.07 1.32
CA VAL A 40 -5.74 9.90 0.53
C VAL A 40 -5.49 8.70 1.43
N LEU A 41 -5.99 7.53 1.03
CA LEU A 41 -5.65 6.24 1.63
C LEU A 41 -4.56 5.59 0.79
N VAL A 42 -3.39 5.38 1.39
CA VAL A 42 -2.28 4.65 0.78
C VAL A 42 -2.16 3.29 1.46
N THR A 43 -2.26 2.22 0.67
CA THR A 43 -2.03 0.84 1.14
C THR A 43 -0.61 0.41 0.78
N SER A 44 0.20 -0.05 1.76
CA SER A 44 1.62 -0.37 1.54
C SER A 44 2.05 -1.71 2.13
N GLY A 45 3.04 -2.34 1.49
CA GLY A 45 3.58 -3.64 1.91
C GLY A 45 2.82 -4.85 1.37
N GLY A 46 3.39 -6.03 1.64
CA GLY A 46 2.82 -7.32 1.21
C GLY A 46 1.65 -7.78 2.06
N THR A 47 0.81 -8.65 1.51
CA THR A 47 -0.19 -9.39 2.30
C THR A 47 0.35 -10.79 2.57
N THR A 48 0.33 -11.22 3.83
CA THR A 48 0.67 -12.59 4.22
C THR A 48 -0.59 -13.42 4.44
N VAL A 49 -0.63 -14.63 3.91
CA VAL A 49 -1.67 -15.62 4.23
C VAL A 49 -1.03 -16.70 5.10
N PRO A 50 -1.48 -16.87 6.37
CA PRO A 50 -0.97 -17.92 7.24
C PRO A 50 -1.39 -19.30 6.71
N LEU A 51 -0.47 -20.28 6.77
CA LEU A 51 -0.76 -21.66 6.34
C LEU A 51 -1.29 -22.53 7.49
N GLU A 52 -1.19 -22.06 8.72
CA GLU A 52 -1.49 -22.79 9.96
C GLU A 52 -2.12 -21.81 10.97
N HIS A 53 -3.04 -22.28 11.82
CA HIS A 53 -3.66 -21.48 12.88
C HIS A 53 -2.62 -20.88 13.85
N ASN A 54 -1.58 -21.66 14.15
CA ASN A 54 -0.38 -21.20 14.86
C ASN A 54 0.73 -21.01 13.83
N THR A 55 0.72 -19.84 13.20
CA THR A 55 1.46 -19.61 11.95
C THR A 55 2.97 -19.62 12.15
N VAL A 56 3.63 -20.69 11.71
CA VAL A 56 5.10 -20.72 11.52
C VAL A 56 5.46 -20.49 10.05
N ARG A 57 4.57 -20.90 9.13
CA ARG A 57 4.74 -20.74 7.68
C ARG A 57 3.62 -19.88 7.10
N PHE A 58 3.97 -19.04 6.13
CA PHE A 58 3.04 -18.15 5.45
C PHE A 58 3.39 -18.02 3.97
N VAL A 59 2.40 -17.68 3.14
CA VAL A 59 2.58 -17.24 1.75
C VAL A 59 2.60 -15.72 1.75
N ASP A 60 3.66 -15.11 1.25
CA ASP A 60 3.84 -13.65 1.22
C ASP A 60 3.78 -13.13 -0.21
N ASN A 61 2.94 -12.12 -0.45
CA ASN A 61 3.06 -11.27 -1.63
C ASN A 61 4.15 -10.23 -1.36
N PHE A 62 5.39 -10.59 -1.65
CA PHE A 62 6.55 -9.77 -1.29
C PHE A 62 6.44 -8.32 -1.78
N SER A 63 6.45 -7.38 -0.82
CA SER A 63 6.61 -5.96 -1.07
C SER A 63 7.24 -5.31 0.15
N ALA A 64 8.39 -4.65 -0.06
CA ALA A 64 9.08 -3.89 0.98
C ALA A 64 8.28 -2.67 1.46
N GLY A 65 7.28 -2.21 0.68
CA GLY A 65 6.51 -1.00 1.00
C GLY A 65 7.13 0.31 0.53
N THR A 66 8.24 0.27 -0.23
CA THR A 66 8.96 1.49 -0.70
C THR A 66 8.02 2.45 -1.41
N ARG A 67 7.32 1.98 -2.45
CA ARG A 67 6.43 2.83 -3.26
C ARG A 67 5.35 3.51 -2.42
N GLY A 68 4.64 2.74 -1.59
CA GLY A 68 3.60 3.30 -0.74
C GLY A 68 4.17 4.32 0.25
N SER A 69 5.29 4.01 0.90
CA SER A 69 5.95 4.90 1.86
C SER A 69 6.39 6.21 1.21
N VAL A 70 7.08 6.14 0.07
CA VAL A 70 7.54 7.32 -0.69
C VAL A 70 6.35 8.12 -1.22
N SER A 71 5.33 7.46 -1.78
CA SER A 71 4.13 8.17 -2.27
C SER A 71 3.41 8.91 -1.15
N ALA A 72 3.37 8.36 0.07
CA ALA A 72 2.76 9.05 1.21
C ALA A 72 3.50 10.36 1.54
N GLU A 73 4.84 10.38 1.48
CA GLU A 73 5.64 11.60 1.69
C GLU A 73 5.32 12.65 0.64
N TYR A 74 5.31 12.29 -0.66
CA TYR A 74 4.96 13.22 -1.71
C TYR A 74 3.49 13.69 -1.64
N PHE A 75 2.56 12.86 -1.17
CA PHE A 75 1.18 13.32 -0.94
C PHE A 75 1.11 14.36 0.18
N LEU A 76 1.85 14.16 1.27
CA LEU A 76 1.96 15.15 2.36
C LEU A 76 2.55 16.47 1.84
N GLU A 77 3.58 16.40 0.99
CA GLU A 77 4.18 17.58 0.34
C GLU A 77 3.16 18.37 -0.51
N HIS A 78 2.21 17.68 -1.14
CA HIS A 78 1.12 18.28 -1.90
C HIS A 78 -0.11 18.65 -1.04
N GLY A 79 0.01 18.65 0.29
CA GLY A 79 -1.03 19.12 1.21
C GLY A 79 -2.17 18.11 1.45
N TYR A 80 -1.99 16.84 1.11
CA TYR A 80 -2.97 15.81 1.45
C TYR A 80 -2.83 15.36 2.90
N ALA A 81 -3.96 15.05 3.53
CA ALA A 81 -4.01 14.24 4.72
C ALA A 81 -3.89 12.76 4.33
N VAL A 82 -2.86 12.07 4.80
CA VAL A 82 -2.56 10.68 4.40
C VAL A 82 -2.99 9.71 5.49
N ILE A 83 -3.87 8.77 5.13
CA ILE A 83 -4.13 7.54 5.88
C ILE A 83 -3.19 6.48 5.32
N PHE A 84 -2.25 6.01 6.13
CA PHE A 84 -1.26 5.03 5.70
C PHE A 84 -1.58 3.66 6.31
N MET A 85 -2.17 2.77 5.52
CA MET A 85 -2.49 1.40 5.92
C MET A 85 -1.38 0.47 5.42
N TYR A 86 -0.61 -0.11 6.33
CA TYR A 86 0.62 -0.82 5.95
C TYR A 86 0.82 -2.14 6.68
N ARG A 87 1.64 -3.01 6.08
CA ARG A 87 2.11 -4.25 6.70
C ARG A 87 3.14 -3.90 7.77
N VAL A 88 2.92 -4.35 9.01
CA VAL A 88 3.93 -4.22 10.07
C VAL A 88 5.29 -4.77 9.57
N LYS A 89 6.37 -4.03 9.86
CA LYS A 89 7.74 -4.25 9.37
C LYS A 89 7.98 -3.95 7.88
N SER A 90 7.03 -3.36 7.15
CA SER A 90 7.33 -2.70 5.87
C SER A 90 7.91 -1.30 6.10
N LEU A 91 8.40 -0.67 5.03
CA LEU A 91 8.84 0.71 5.07
C LEU A 91 7.70 1.66 5.43
N GLU A 92 8.00 2.61 6.32
CA GLU A 92 7.10 3.66 6.79
C GLU A 92 7.62 5.04 6.34
N PRO A 93 6.71 6.00 6.06
CA PRO A 93 7.08 7.34 5.62
C PRO A 93 8.07 7.99 6.58
N PHE A 94 9.12 8.62 6.04
CA PHE A 94 10.25 9.24 6.74
C PHE A 94 11.16 8.25 7.48
N SER A 95 10.61 7.28 8.22
CA SER A 95 11.40 6.26 8.93
C SER A 95 12.24 5.40 7.99
N ARG A 96 11.80 5.24 6.73
CA ARG A 96 12.52 4.52 5.67
C ARG A 96 13.96 5.00 5.43
N HIS A 97 14.28 6.26 5.74
CA HIS A 97 15.62 6.82 5.55
C HIS A 97 16.64 6.34 6.59
N PHE A 98 16.17 5.79 7.71
CA PHE A 98 17.02 5.39 8.84
C PHE A 98 17.30 3.88 8.87
N ILE A 99 16.73 3.11 7.95
CA ILE A 99 16.85 1.64 7.96
C ILE A 99 18.23 1.22 7.49
N GLY A 100 18.96 0.52 8.36
CA GLY A 100 20.31 0.02 8.10
C GLY A 100 21.44 0.97 8.48
N GLN A 101 21.13 2.24 8.81
CA GLN A 101 22.08 3.09 9.52
C GLN A 101 22.01 2.74 11.01
N LYS A 102 23.15 2.59 11.70
CA LYS A 102 23.11 2.42 13.15
C LYS A 102 22.63 3.75 13.69
N PHE A 103 21.43 3.77 14.26
CA PHE A 103 20.82 4.96 14.85
C PHE A 103 21.78 5.75 15.74
N LEU A 104 22.69 5.05 16.43
CA LEU A 104 23.72 5.65 17.28
C LEU A 104 24.77 6.46 16.51
N ASP A 105 25.04 6.16 15.24
CA ASP A 105 25.99 6.88 14.39
C ASP A 105 25.45 8.27 13.97
N LEU A 106 24.13 8.49 14.11
CA LEU A 106 23.47 9.76 13.84
C LEU A 106 23.39 10.66 15.08
N LEU A 107 23.69 10.13 16.26
CA LEU A 107 23.70 10.90 17.50
C LEU A 107 25.03 11.66 17.62
N GLN A 108 24.97 12.98 17.57
CA GLN A 108 26.10 13.83 17.94
C GLN A 108 26.03 14.16 19.42
N ILE A 109 27.09 13.83 20.17
CA ILE A 109 27.22 14.24 21.56
C ILE A 109 27.65 15.70 21.57
N SER A 110 26.84 16.58 22.14
CA SER A 110 27.22 17.97 22.37
C SER A 110 28.04 18.09 23.65
N ASP A 111 29.26 18.62 23.58
CA ASP A 111 30.13 18.89 24.72
C ASP A 111 29.69 20.13 25.53
N ASN A 112 28.41 20.20 25.88
CA ASN A 112 27.93 21.19 26.85
C ASN A 112 27.77 20.49 28.20
N ASN A 113 28.56 20.95 29.17
CA ASN A 113 28.75 20.40 30.51
C ASN A 113 27.51 20.50 31.44
N GLU A 114 26.30 20.38 30.92
CA GLU A 114 25.07 20.25 31.71
C GLU A 114 24.17 19.17 31.06
N ASN A 115 24.39 17.92 31.50
CA ASN A 115 23.56 16.73 31.32
C ASN A 115 23.10 16.40 29.87
N PRO A 116 23.78 15.47 29.17
CA PRO A 116 23.23 14.91 27.94
C PRO A 116 21.95 14.11 28.26
N VAL A 117 20.79 14.65 27.89
CA VAL A 117 19.50 13.96 27.96
C VAL A 117 19.31 13.16 26.68
N ILE A 118 19.37 11.82 26.80
CA ILE A 118 18.98 10.90 25.74
C ILE A 118 17.58 10.38 26.07
N THR A 119 16.56 10.88 25.38
CA THR A 119 15.22 10.28 25.40
C THR A 119 15.03 9.38 24.20
N GLY A 120 15.00 8.07 24.46
CA GLY A 120 14.56 7.05 23.52
C GLY A 120 13.70 6.04 24.25
N ASP A 121 12.39 6.10 24.02
CA ASP A 121 11.45 5.05 24.42
C ASP A 121 11.22 4.12 23.22
N THR A 122 11.41 2.82 23.42
CA THR A 122 10.83 1.76 22.58
C THR A 122 11.00 0.43 23.30
N THR A 123 10.17 0.21 24.31
CA THR A 123 9.86 -1.15 24.74
C THR A 123 9.16 -1.89 23.61
N ARG A 124 9.78 -2.93 23.03
CA ARG A 124 9.02 -4.09 22.51
C ARG A 124 9.73 -5.40 22.84
N THR A 125 9.06 -6.10 23.75
CA THR A 125 9.18 -7.47 24.22
C THR A 125 9.30 -8.45 23.06
N TYR A 126 10.36 -9.28 23.07
CA TYR A 126 10.35 -10.53 22.31
C TYR A 126 9.50 -11.55 23.10
N ALA A 127 8.40 -11.98 22.50
CA ALA A 127 7.68 -13.16 22.99
C ALA A 127 8.34 -14.40 22.38
N GLU A 128 8.96 -15.22 23.24
CA GLU A 128 9.28 -16.61 22.93
C GLU A 128 7.99 -17.44 22.78
N GLY A 129 8.03 -18.42 21.87
CA GLY A 129 6.98 -19.42 21.71
C GLY A 129 7.50 -20.64 20.97
N SER A 130 7.72 -21.72 21.72
CA SER A 130 8.08 -23.09 21.35
C SER A 130 6.89 -23.87 20.74
N ILE A 131 6.94 -25.19 20.53
CA ILE A 131 7.59 -25.98 19.47
C ILE A 131 6.45 -26.88 18.96
N HIS A 132 6.11 -26.88 17.66
CA HIS A 132 5.74 -28.09 16.90
C HIS A 132 5.75 -27.79 15.39
N LYS A 133 6.56 -28.57 14.67
CA LYS A 133 6.89 -28.47 13.25
C LYS A 133 6.00 -29.42 12.45
N ILE A 134 5.55 -29.07 11.25
CA ILE A 134 5.00 -30.06 10.31
C ILE A 134 6.01 -31.21 10.20
N SER A 135 5.60 -32.41 10.60
CA SER A 135 6.40 -33.63 10.51
C SER A 135 6.50 -34.06 9.05
N SER A 136 7.74 -34.37 8.62
CA SER A 136 8.09 -34.70 7.25
C SER A 136 7.88 -36.19 6.97
N SER A 137 6.72 -36.54 6.41
CA SER A 137 6.47 -37.86 5.80
C SER A 137 5.81 -37.72 4.43
N GLY A 138 6.50 -37.05 3.50
CA GLY A 138 6.09 -36.85 2.09
C GLY A 138 6.15 -35.39 1.65
N PRO A 139 6.16 -35.09 0.33
CA PRO A 139 6.09 -33.73 -0.18
C PRO A 139 4.75 -33.08 0.25
N PRO A 140 4.79 -31.96 1.00
CA PRO A 140 3.58 -31.34 1.52
C PRO A 140 2.76 -30.74 0.37
N THR A 141 1.52 -31.20 0.22
CA THR A 141 0.56 -30.55 -0.68
C THR A 141 -0.12 -29.40 0.04
N ILE A 142 0.09 -28.18 -0.42
CA ILE A 142 -0.58 -26.98 0.11
C ILE A 142 -1.78 -26.67 -0.79
N SER A 143 -2.99 -26.69 -0.22
CA SER A 143 -4.21 -26.25 -0.89
C SER A 143 -4.59 -24.87 -0.37
N LEU A 144 -4.56 -23.86 -1.24
CA LEU A 144 -4.96 -22.49 -0.92
C LEU A 144 -6.33 -22.21 -1.51
N GLN A 145 -7.22 -21.64 -0.70
CA GLN A 145 -8.48 -21.12 -1.20
C GLN A 145 -8.26 -19.73 -1.81
N LEU A 146 -8.92 -19.48 -2.94
CA LEU A 146 -8.93 -18.16 -3.54
C LEU A 146 -9.70 -17.19 -2.65
N VAL A 147 -9.04 -16.08 -2.27
CA VAL A 147 -9.70 -14.98 -1.56
C VAL A 147 -10.58 -14.19 -2.55
N PRO A 148 -11.81 -13.80 -2.16
CA PRO A 148 -12.65 -12.94 -2.99
C PRO A 148 -11.94 -11.63 -3.38
N LYS A 149 -12.16 -11.17 -4.61
CA LYS A 149 -11.56 -9.92 -5.09
C LYS A 149 -12.39 -8.72 -4.61
N ILE A 150 -11.97 -8.08 -3.52
CA ILE A 150 -12.69 -6.98 -2.85
C ILE A 150 -12.65 -5.65 -3.62
N LEU A 151 -11.72 -5.47 -4.57
CA LEU A 151 -11.65 -4.23 -5.34
C LEU A 151 -12.95 -3.92 -6.11
N ALA A 152 -13.67 -4.95 -6.60
CA ALA A 152 -14.94 -4.74 -7.28
C ALA A 152 -16.00 -4.09 -6.36
N PRO A 153 -16.39 -4.71 -5.23
CA PRO A 153 -17.37 -4.09 -4.33
C PRO A 153 -16.87 -2.81 -3.66
N LEU A 154 -15.56 -2.68 -3.41
CA LEU A 154 -14.98 -1.43 -2.90
C LEU A 154 -15.31 -0.25 -3.83
N VAL A 155 -15.01 -0.42 -5.12
CA VAL A 155 -15.18 0.63 -6.12
C VAL A 155 -16.65 0.91 -6.42
N SER A 156 -17.47 -0.13 -6.59
CA SER A 156 -18.86 0.05 -7.04
C SER A 156 -19.85 0.32 -5.90
N LEU A 157 -19.58 -0.14 -4.68
CA LEU A 157 -20.54 -0.08 -3.57
C LEU A 157 -20.06 0.85 -2.44
N TRP A 158 -18.79 0.78 -2.06
CA TRP A 158 -18.33 1.45 -0.84
C TRP A 158 -17.84 2.88 -1.08
N VAL A 159 -17.10 3.12 -2.18
CA VAL A 159 -16.53 4.44 -2.49
C VAL A 159 -16.81 4.89 -3.93
N PRO A 160 -18.09 4.95 -4.38
CA PRO A 160 -18.42 5.23 -5.77
C PRO A 160 -18.03 6.64 -6.26
N LYS A 161 -17.73 7.56 -5.34
CA LYS A 161 -17.33 8.94 -5.64
C LYS A 161 -15.83 9.21 -5.43
N ALA A 162 -15.07 8.21 -4.97
CA ALA A 162 -13.64 8.40 -4.71
C ALA A 162 -12.82 8.26 -6.00
N PHE A 163 -11.70 8.99 -6.06
CA PHE A 163 -10.67 8.78 -7.07
C PHE A 163 -9.86 7.51 -6.73
N VAL A 164 -10.07 6.42 -7.48
CA VAL A 164 -9.45 5.13 -7.15
C VAL A 164 -8.30 4.83 -8.11
N VAL A 165 -7.12 4.63 -7.51
CA VAL A 165 -5.91 4.24 -8.23
C VAL A 165 -5.49 2.86 -7.75
N SER A 166 -5.22 1.95 -8.69
CA SER A 166 -4.70 0.62 -8.38
C SER A 166 -3.36 0.38 -9.05
N PHE A 167 -2.55 -0.52 -8.48
CA PHE A 167 -1.25 -0.88 -9.03
C PHE A 167 -1.30 -2.25 -9.71
N LYS A 168 -0.64 -2.36 -10.86
CA LYS A 168 -0.40 -3.62 -11.54
C LYS A 168 1.10 -3.82 -11.73
N LEU A 169 1.60 -4.97 -11.32
CA LEU A 169 2.98 -5.39 -11.51
C LEU A 169 2.99 -6.62 -12.42
N GLU A 170 3.76 -6.58 -13.49
CA GLU A 170 3.96 -7.72 -14.38
C GLU A 170 5.45 -7.91 -14.69
N THR A 171 5.77 -9.08 -15.23
CA THR A 171 7.12 -9.43 -15.72
C THR A 171 7.15 -9.63 -17.23
N ASP A 172 5.98 -9.64 -17.88
CA ASP A 172 5.80 -9.76 -19.33
C ASP A 172 5.11 -8.49 -19.86
N GLU A 173 5.82 -7.77 -20.73
CA GLU A 173 5.39 -6.49 -21.29
C GLU A 173 4.13 -6.64 -22.15
N SER A 174 4.00 -7.76 -22.86
CA SER A 174 2.86 -8.03 -23.74
C SER A 174 1.53 -8.16 -22.97
N LEU A 175 1.62 -8.48 -21.66
CA LEU A 175 0.46 -8.67 -20.79
C LEU A 175 0.14 -7.44 -19.93
N LEU A 176 1.07 -6.50 -19.79
CA LEU A 176 0.93 -5.42 -18.81
C LEU A 176 -0.31 -4.54 -19.06
N ILE A 177 -0.45 -4.04 -20.29
CA ILE A 177 -1.57 -3.15 -20.66
C ILE A 177 -2.90 -3.91 -20.73
N SER A 178 -2.89 -5.12 -21.29
CA SER A 178 -4.12 -5.92 -21.42
C SER A 178 -4.67 -6.30 -20.04
N LYS A 179 -3.81 -6.69 -19.09
CA LYS A 179 -4.21 -6.96 -17.71
C LYS A 179 -4.61 -5.71 -16.93
N ALA A 180 -3.96 -4.57 -17.17
CA ALA A 180 -4.36 -3.29 -16.58
C ALA A 180 -5.77 -2.89 -17.04
N ARG A 181 -6.04 -2.92 -18.36
CA ARG A 181 -7.37 -2.64 -18.92
C ARG A 181 -8.43 -3.65 -18.48
N THR A 182 -8.05 -4.93 -18.35
CA THR A 182 -8.94 -5.96 -17.79
C THR A 182 -9.30 -5.66 -16.34
N ALA A 183 -8.35 -5.18 -15.53
CA ALA A 183 -8.62 -4.76 -14.16
C ALA A 183 -9.61 -3.58 -14.11
N LEU A 184 -9.39 -2.54 -14.93
CA LEU A 184 -10.35 -1.43 -15.07
C LEU A 184 -11.75 -1.97 -15.44
N ASN A 185 -11.88 -2.70 -16.55
CA ASN A 185 -13.19 -3.18 -17.00
C ASN A 185 -13.91 -4.07 -15.97
N LYS A 186 -13.16 -4.90 -15.23
CA LYS A 186 -13.72 -5.81 -14.20
C LYS A 186 -14.28 -5.06 -12.99
N TYR A 187 -13.73 -3.89 -12.66
CA TYR A 187 -14.19 -3.08 -11.53
C TYR A 187 -15.19 -2.00 -11.95
N HIS A 188 -15.47 -1.88 -13.26
CA HIS A 188 -16.44 -0.96 -13.85
C HIS A 188 -17.81 -1.61 -14.15
N HIS A 189 -18.29 -2.51 -13.30
CA HIS A 189 -19.66 -3.00 -13.43
C HIS A 189 -20.64 -1.99 -12.82
N ASN A 190 -21.19 -1.13 -13.68
CA ASN A 190 -22.31 -0.22 -13.44
C ASN A 190 -22.10 0.86 -12.36
N LEU A 191 -21.97 2.12 -12.80
CA LEU A 191 -22.98 3.15 -12.59
C LEU A 191 -22.56 4.41 -13.35
N ASN A 192 -23.23 4.62 -14.48
CA ASN A 192 -23.47 5.95 -15.02
C ASN A 192 -24.43 6.66 -14.05
N PHE A 193 -23.87 7.41 -13.11
CA PHE A 193 -24.48 8.66 -12.66
C PHE A 193 -23.34 9.67 -12.75
N ASP A 194 -23.44 10.54 -13.75
CA ASP A 194 -22.55 11.70 -14.01
C ASP A 194 -21.29 11.47 -14.88
N GLY A 195 -21.04 10.25 -15.38
CA GLY A 195 -20.03 10.02 -16.44
C GLY A 195 -18.56 10.16 -16.05
N ASN A 196 -18.27 10.48 -14.78
CA ASN A 196 -16.93 10.75 -14.28
C ASN A 196 -16.47 9.67 -13.29
N VAL A 197 -16.15 8.49 -13.78
CA VAL A 197 -15.45 7.47 -12.99
C VAL A 197 -13.96 7.61 -13.24
N PHE A 198 -13.28 8.36 -12.36
CA PHE A 198 -11.84 8.55 -12.40
C PHE A 198 -11.14 7.34 -11.77
N GLN A 199 -10.86 6.33 -12.59
CA GLN A 199 -10.08 5.16 -12.20
C GLN A 199 -8.82 5.06 -13.04
N LEU A 200 -7.69 4.82 -12.39
CA LEU A 200 -6.41 4.60 -13.05
C LEU A 200 -5.76 3.31 -12.57
N VAL A 201 -5.06 2.66 -13.49
CA VAL A 201 -4.11 1.60 -13.15
C VAL A 201 -2.70 2.12 -13.42
N ILE A 202 -1.87 2.13 -12.38
CA ILE A 202 -0.43 2.36 -12.53
C ILE A 202 0.24 1.02 -12.76
N ALA A 203 0.64 0.79 -13.99
CA ALA A 203 1.18 -0.45 -14.49
C ALA A 203 2.72 -0.36 -14.55
N ASN A 204 3.40 -1.36 -13.97
CA ASN A 204 4.84 -1.34 -13.78
C ASN A 204 5.43 -2.70 -14.19
N MET A 205 6.55 -2.68 -14.91
CA MET A 205 7.37 -3.87 -15.12
C MET A 205 8.30 -4.05 -13.92
N LEU A 206 8.46 -5.28 -13.42
CA LEU A 206 9.29 -5.54 -12.23
C LEU A 206 10.72 -4.99 -12.35
N GLN A 207 11.30 -5.07 -13.55
CA GLN A 207 12.67 -4.67 -13.85
C GLN A 207 12.85 -3.15 -13.86
N THR A 208 11.85 -2.41 -14.34
CA THR A 208 11.94 -0.95 -14.53
C THR A 208 11.08 -0.15 -13.55
N ARG A 209 10.42 -0.80 -12.58
CA ARG A 209 9.46 -0.16 -11.65
C ARG A 209 9.97 1.05 -10.87
N LYS A 210 11.29 1.22 -10.72
CA LYS A 210 11.89 2.40 -10.07
C LYS A 210 12.15 3.56 -11.03
N GLN A 211 12.25 3.28 -12.33
CA GLN A 211 12.57 4.25 -13.37
C GLN A 211 11.32 4.67 -14.16
N GLN A 212 10.42 3.73 -14.43
CA GLN A 212 9.30 3.94 -15.35
C GLN A 212 8.03 3.25 -14.87
N VAL A 213 6.91 3.93 -15.09
CA VAL A 213 5.56 3.39 -14.94
C VAL A 213 4.69 3.80 -16.14
N ILE A 214 3.64 3.04 -16.39
CA ILE A 214 2.63 3.36 -17.39
C ILE A 214 1.32 3.66 -16.66
N ILE A 215 0.80 4.86 -16.85
CA ILE A 215 -0.52 5.25 -16.37
C ILE A 215 -1.54 4.78 -17.41
N VAL A 216 -2.49 3.95 -16.98
CA VAL A 216 -3.51 3.34 -17.85
C VAL A 216 -4.88 3.80 -17.39
N SER A 217 -5.61 4.44 -18.30
CA SER A 217 -7.05 4.73 -18.19
C SER A 217 -7.83 3.77 -19.10
N LYS A 218 -9.16 3.92 -19.15
CA LYS A 218 -10.01 3.10 -20.00
C LYS A 218 -9.77 3.38 -21.49
N GLU A 219 -9.48 4.63 -21.84
CA GLU A 219 -9.31 5.09 -23.22
C GLU A 219 -7.83 5.13 -23.60
N THR A 220 -6.99 5.72 -22.75
CA THR A 220 -5.61 6.08 -23.07
C THR A 220 -4.60 5.48 -22.10
N ASN A 221 -3.33 5.52 -22.48
CA ASN A 221 -2.23 5.25 -21.57
C ASN A 221 -1.01 6.09 -21.96
N TYR A 222 -0.19 6.44 -20.99
CA TYR A 222 1.04 7.20 -21.21
C TYR A 222 2.09 6.81 -20.17
N VAL A 223 3.33 7.17 -20.46
CA VAL A 223 4.50 6.77 -19.67
C VAL A 223 4.95 7.93 -18.80
N LEU A 224 5.27 7.63 -17.54
CA LEU A 224 6.10 8.48 -16.69
C LEU A 224 7.44 7.78 -16.51
N SER A 225 8.53 8.49 -16.77
CA SER A 225 9.89 7.93 -16.69
C SER A 225 10.87 8.96 -16.15
N LEU A 226 11.80 8.52 -15.31
CA LEU A 226 12.99 9.27 -14.92
C LEU A 226 14.10 9.10 -15.96
N THR A 227 14.85 10.18 -16.20
CA THR A 227 16.13 10.10 -16.92
C THR A 227 17.20 9.42 -16.05
N ASN A 228 18.30 8.99 -16.67
CA ASN A 228 19.42 8.44 -15.91
C ASN A 228 20.03 9.47 -14.96
N GLU A 229 20.11 10.74 -15.37
CA GLU A 229 20.58 11.84 -14.53
C GLU A 229 19.70 12.03 -13.29
N GLN A 230 18.38 11.98 -13.44
CA GLN A 230 17.45 12.06 -12.31
C GLN A 230 17.62 10.89 -11.34
N LEU A 231 17.80 9.67 -11.86
CA LEU A 231 18.09 8.48 -11.05
C LEU A 231 19.41 8.62 -10.28
N ASP A 232 20.45 9.12 -10.94
CA ASP A 232 21.78 9.32 -10.33
C ASP A 232 21.74 10.41 -9.25
N ASN A 233 20.85 11.40 -9.39
CA ASN A 233 20.57 12.42 -8.39
C ASN A 233 19.67 11.92 -7.23
N GLY A 234 19.21 10.67 -7.28
CA GLY A 234 18.38 10.06 -6.25
C GLY A 234 16.89 10.45 -6.32
N GLU A 235 16.41 10.96 -7.46
CA GLU A 235 14.98 11.21 -7.66
C GLU A 235 14.19 9.90 -7.66
N GLU A 236 12.97 9.96 -7.13
CA GLU A 236 12.09 8.82 -6.97
C GLU A 236 10.89 8.95 -7.92
N ILE A 237 10.58 7.90 -8.69
CA ILE A 237 9.49 7.91 -9.69
C ILE A 237 8.13 8.26 -9.07
N GLU A 238 7.98 7.99 -7.77
CA GLU A 238 6.82 8.36 -6.97
C GLU A 238 6.55 9.87 -6.95
N GLN A 239 7.56 10.73 -7.10
CA GLN A 239 7.36 12.17 -7.26
C GLN A 239 6.54 12.48 -8.52
N LEU A 240 6.91 11.87 -9.66
CA LEU A 240 6.20 12.04 -10.94
C LEU A 240 4.78 11.46 -10.86
N ILE A 241 4.64 10.29 -10.22
CA ILE A 241 3.35 9.64 -10.02
C ILE A 241 2.41 10.52 -9.20
N VAL A 242 2.85 10.96 -8.02
CA VAL A 242 1.99 11.73 -7.11
C VAL A 242 1.61 13.06 -7.74
N ARG A 243 2.54 13.75 -8.39
CA ARG A 243 2.24 14.99 -9.15
C ARG A 243 1.12 14.77 -10.18
N ASP A 244 1.24 13.73 -11.00
CA ASP A 244 0.23 13.40 -12.03
C ASP A 244 -1.13 13.03 -11.40
N LEU A 245 -1.13 12.29 -10.29
CA LEU A 245 -2.37 11.95 -9.57
C LEU A 245 -3.04 13.17 -8.93
N VAL A 246 -2.26 14.08 -8.35
CA VAL A 246 -2.76 15.33 -7.75
C VAL A 246 -3.41 16.21 -8.81
N GLU A 247 -2.77 16.38 -9.96
CA GLU A 247 -3.32 17.14 -11.10
C GLU A 247 -4.64 16.58 -11.59
N LYS A 248 -4.80 15.25 -11.60
CA LYS A 248 -6.05 14.60 -12.03
C LYS A 248 -7.13 14.60 -10.97
N HIS A 249 -6.78 14.57 -9.69
CA HIS A 249 -7.77 14.64 -8.61
C HIS A 249 -8.38 16.05 -8.45
N ILE A 250 -7.86 17.07 -9.12
CA ILE A 250 -8.43 18.43 -9.14
C ILE A 250 -9.57 18.56 -10.16
N LYS A 251 -9.61 17.69 -11.18
CA LYS A 251 -10.58 17.72 -12.29
C LYS A 251 -11.78 16.83 -12.00
#